data_AF-A0AB72ZN37-F1
#
_entry.id   AF-A0AB72ZN37-F1
#
_cell.length_a   1.000
_cell.length_b   1.000
_cell.length_c   1.000
_cell.angle_alpha   90.00
_cell.angle_beta   90.00
_cell.angle_gamma   90.00
#
_symmetry.space_group_name_H-M   'P 1'
#
loop_
_entity.id
_entity.type
_entity.pdbx_description
1 polymer ?
#
loop_
_entity_poly.entity_id
_entity_poly.type
_entity_poly.pdbx_seq_one_letter_code
_entity_poly.pdbx_strand_id
1 'polypeptide(L)' 'NGGGEPLDIRVNGIMFGQAEVVVINEKYGLRIININSQNLGELAL' A
#
# COMPACT_ATOMS: atom_id res chain seq x y z
N ASN A 1 -12.90 16.96 2.68
CA ASN A 1 -12.09 16.39 1.58
C ASN A 1 -10.79 15.77 2.12
N GLY A 2 -10.85 15.09 3.28
CA GLY A 2 -9.68 14.88 4.17
C GLY A 2 -8.93 13.56 4.00
N GLY A 3 -8.66 13.12 2.77
CA GLY A 3 -7.73 12.03 2.51
C GLY A 3 -6.46 12.61 1.92
N GLY A 4 -5.31 12.39 2.57
CA GLY A 4 -4.01 12.72 1.97
C GLY A 4 -3.78 11.94 0.67
N GLU A 5 -2.80 12.36 -0.12
CA GLU A 5 -2.41 11.63 -1.33
C GLU A 5 -2.07 10.16 -0.98
N PRO A 6 -2.47 9.18 -1.82
CA PRO A 6 -2.12 7.78 -1.60
C PRO A 6 -0.60 7.59 -1.47
N LEU A 7 -0.21 6.69 -0.58
CA LEU A 7 1.17 6.29 -0.37
C LEU A 7 1.52 5.10 -1.27
N ASP A 8 2.71 5.16 -1.88
CA ASP A 8 3.27 4.03 -2.61
C ASP A 8 3.69 2.91 -1.63
N ILE A 9 3.26 1.69 -1.92
CA ILE A 9 3.70 0.48 -1.23
C ILE A 9 4.82 -0.17 -2.04
N ARG A 10 5.93 -0.47 -1.37
CA ARG A 10 7.03 -1.25 -1.96
C ARG A 10 7.31 -2.50 -1.13
N VAL A 11 7.49 -3.62 -1.80
CA VAL A 11 7.98 -4.88 -1.21
C VAL A 11 9.35 -5.15 -1.81
N ASN A 12 10.37 -5.28 -0.95
CA ASN A 12 11.77 -5.46 -1.37
C ASN A 12 12.23 -4.40 -2.40
N GLY A 13 11.73 -3.16 -2.26
CA GLY A 13 12.05 -2.05 -3.15
C GLY A 13 11.25 -1.99 -4.45
N ILE A 14 10.42 -3.00 -4.76
CA ILE A 14 9.59 -3.07 -5.97
C ILE A 14 8.22 -2.45 -5.71
N MET A 15 7.72 -1.64 -6.65
CA MET A 15 6.40 -1.01 -6.59
C MET A 15 5.26 -2.02 -6.61
N PHE A 16 4.59 -2.20 -5.47
CA PHE A 16 3.49 -3.15 -5.31
C PHE A 16 2.11 -2.52 -5.56
N GLY A 17 1.92 -1.25 -5.18
CA GLY A 17 0.62 -0.60 -5.30
C GLY A 17 0.52 0.67 -4.46
N GLN A 18 -0.71 1.07 -4.16
CA GLN A 18 -1.00 2.29 -3.41
C GLN A 18 -1.99 2.03 -2.27
N ALA A 19 -1.81 2.75 -1.16
CA ALA A 19 -2.69 2.68 0.00
C ALA A 19 -2.91 4.06 0.64
N GLU A 20 -3.96 4.14 1.44
CA GLU A 20 -4.21 5.28 2.33
C GLU A 20 -3.99 4.89 3.78
N VAL A 21 -3.61 5.87 4.60
CA VAL A 21 -3.49 5.68 6.06
C VAL A 21 -4.88 5.65 6.67
N VAL A 22 -5.15 4.63 7.48
CA VAL A 22 -6.38 4.51 8.26
C VAL A 22 -6.07 4.38 9.73
N VAL A 23 -7.00 4.82 10.57
CA VAL A 23 -6.96 4.59 12.02
C VAL A 23 -8.22 3.85 12.43
N ILE A 24 -8.06 2.65 12.98
CA ILE A 24 -9.16 1.81 13.45
C ILE A 24 -8.88 1.42 14.89
N ASN A 25 -9.81 1.70 15.80
CA ASN A 25 -9.66 1.43 17.23
C ASN A 25 -8.32 1.94 17.78
N GLU A 26 -8.00 3.22 17.47
CA GLU A 26 -6.75 3.89 17.88
C GLU A 26 -5.46 3.27 17.31
N LYS A 27 -5.56 2.35 16.35
CA LYS A 27 -4.41 1.73 15.68
C LYS A 27 -4.28 2.21 14.25
N TYR A 28 -3.07 2.58 13.86
CA TYR A 28 -2.73 2.93 12.48
C TYR A 28 -2.63 1.68 11.60
N GLY A 29 -3.12 1.80 10.36
CA GLY A 29 -3.00 0.78 9.32
C GLY A 29 -2.97 1.41 7.94
N LEU A 30 -2.78 0.56 6.92
CA LEU A 30 -2.87 0.95 5.52
C LEU A 30 -4.03 0.22 4.86
N ARG A 31 -4.97 0.95 4.26
CA ARG A 31 -6.00 0.38 3.40
C ARG A 31 -5.50 0.41 1.97
N ILE A 32 -5.29 -0.77 1.39
CA ILE A 32 -4.89 -0.91 -0.01
C ILE A 32 -6.04 -0.40 -0.89
N ILE A 33 -5.73 0.50 -1.82
CA ILE A 33 -6.69 1.06 -2.78
C ILE A 33 -6.35 0.64 -4.22
N ASN A 34 -5.11 0.26 -4.49
CA ASN A 34 -4.68 -0.26 -5.78
C ASN A 34 -3.53 -1.27 -5.60
N ILE A 35 -3.56 -2.34 -6.38
CA ILE A 35 -2.47 -3.33 -6.48
C ILE A 35 -2.08 -3.38 -7.95
N ASN A 36 -0.78 -3.22 -8.20
CA ASN A 36 -0.25 -3.39 -9.54
C ASN A 36 -0.33 -4.88 -9.89
N SER A 37 -0.75 -5.19 -11.12
CA SER A 37 -0.79 -6.57 -11.61
C SER A 37 0.64 -7.08 -11.80
N GLN A 38 1.27 -7.54 -10.72
CA GLN A 38 2.60 -8.12 -10.70
C GLN A 38 2.53 -9.60 -10.36
N ASN A 39 3.45 -10.38 -10.94
CA ASN A 39 3.69 -11.73 -10.47
C ASN A 39 4.32 -11.67 -9.08
N LEU A 40 3.68 -12.29 -8.08
CA LEU A 40 4.17 -12.26 -6.69
C LEU A 40 5.60 -12.81 -6.54
N GLY A 41 6.04 -13.70 -7.42
CA GLY A 41 7.40 -14.23 -7.42
C GLY A 41 8.47 -13.17 -7.65
N GLU A 42 8.14 -12.05 -8.31
CA GLU A 42 9.07 -10.94 -8.54
C GLU A 42 9.36 -10.15 -7.26
N LEU A 43 8.46 -10.19 -6.28
CA LEU A 43 8.61 -9.49 -4.98
C LEU A 43 9.48 -10.26 -3.98
N ALA A 44 9.82 -11.53 -4.26
CA ALA A 44 10.48 -12.43 -3.33
C ALA A 44 12.02 -12.33 -3.33
N LEU A 45 12.58 -11.34 -4.03
CA LEU A 45 14.02 -11.07 -4.13
C LEU A 45 14.70 -10.91 -2.76
#